data_AF-A0AAV4JPL7-F1
#
_entry.id   AF-A0AAV4JPL7-F1
#
_cell.length_a   1.000
_cell.length_b   1.000
_cell.length_c   1.000
_cell.angle_alpha   90.00
_cell.angle_beta   90.00
_cell.angle_gamma   90.00
#
_symmetry.space_group_name_H-M   'P 1'
#
loop_
_entity.id
_entity.type
_entity.pdbx_description
1 polymer ?
#
loop_
_entity_poly.entity_id
_entity_poly.type
_entity_poly.pdbx_seq_one_letter_code
_entity_poly.pdbx_strand_id
1 'polypeptide(L)'
;MTEIFNLVEENAPEFLERISIAGHPEAEIYATGDLSISYEFFPNQNLEKKETLEVIAKRNRNNKLTTFYLCGQPEHPNTLTYSPAIESQMVPIIAMKYALEGYTRWAYCNWTDNPLKKPVFNYNQGDEYIVYPGKTGPISTIRWELFKEGLEDYKILSSMRRDGLLTLKDFEKILQLYTEPQDGRRKGVSDISNARNIMRIIFGTSKGVD
;
A
#
# COMPACT_ATOMS: atom_id res chain seq x y z
N MET A 1 -16.82 -0.32 -19.27
CA MET A 1 -15.67 -1.26 -19.31
C MET A 1 -15.80 -2.27 -20.44
N THR A 2 -16.93 -2.95 -20.59
CA THR A 2 -17.15 -3.94 -21.68
C THR A 2 -16.86 -3.38 -23.07
N GLU A 3 -17.34 -2.18 -23.41
CA GLU A 3 -17.07 -1.56 -24.71
C GLU A 3 -15.58 -1.29 -24.97
N ILE A 4 -14.84 -0.86 -23.94
CA ILE A 4 -13.39 -0.65 -24.04
C ILE A 4 -12.68 -1.99 -24.25
N PHE A 5 -13.11 -3.03 -23.55
CA PHE A 5 -12.55 -4.37 -23.70
C PHE A 5 -12.77 -4.90 -25.13
N ASN A 6 -14.00 -4.80 -25.65
CA ASN A 6 -14.33 -5.20 -27.02
C ASN A 6 -13.52 -4.40 -28.05
N LEU A 7 -13.34 -3.08 -27.84
CA LEU A 7 -12.53 -2.25 -28.73
C LEU A 7 -11.08 -2.74 -28.80
N VAL A 8 -10.49 -3.11 -27.65
CA VAL A 8 -9.12 -3.67 -27.58
C VAL A 8 -9.08 -5.04 -28.25
N GLU A 9 -10.08 -5.90 -28.01
CA GLU A 9 -10.17 -7.22 -28.63
C GLU A 9 -10.22 -7.14 -30.16
N GLU A 10 -11.01 -6.21 -30.71
CA GLU A 10 -11.16 -6.03 -32.15
C GLU A 10 -9.93 -5.42 -32.82
N ASN A 11 -9.25 -4.47 -32.15
CA ASN A 11 -8.24 -3.63 -32.82
C ASN A 11 -6.80 -3.93 -32.39
N ALA A 12 -6.58 -4.47 -31.20
CA ALA A 12 -5.25 -4.70 -30.65
C ALA A 12 -5.25 -5.85 -29.60
N PRO A 13 -5.60 -7.08 -30.01
CA PRO A 13 -5.80 -8.22 -29.10
C PRO A 13 -4.54 -8.58 -28.29
N GLU A 14 -3.35 -8.21 -28.74
CA GLU A 14 -2.10 -8.39 -28.00
C GLU A 14 -2.05 -7.61 -26.67
N PHE A 15 -2.92 -6.61 -26.49
CA PHE A 15 -3.06 -5.87 -25.23
C PHE A 15 -4.10 -6.47 -24.29
N LEU A 16 -4.88 -7.47 -24.71
CA LEU A 16 -5.92 -8.06 -23.87
C LEU A 16 -5.37 -8.68 -22.59
N GLU A 17 -4.11 -9.12 -22.56
CA GLU A 17 -3.46 -9.67 -21.36
C GLU A 17 -2.71 -8.61 -20.52
N ARG A 18 -2.85 -7.33 -20.88
CA ARG A 18 -2.07 -6.22 -20.30
C ARG A 18 -2.94 -5.10 -19.75
N ILE A 19 -4.22 -5.35 -19.53
CA ILE A 19 -5.16 -4.33 -19.05
C ILE A 19 -4.95 -4.15 -17.55
N SER A 20 -4.57 -2.92 -17.16
CA SER A 20 -4.41 -2.51 -15.77
C SER A 20 -5.58 -1.63 -15.33
N ILE A 21 -6.14 -1.90 -14.17
CA ILE A 21 -7.27 -1.14 -13.62
C ILE A 21 -7.00 -0.78 -12.16
N ALA A 22 -7.26 0.48 -11.79
CA ALA A 22 -7.38 0.88 -10.39
C ALA A 22 -8.85 1.17 -10.08
N GLY A 23 -9.42 0.56 -9.04
CA GLY A 23 -10.83 0.75 -8.69
C GLY A 23 -11.40 -0.30 -7.76
N HIS A 24 -12.53 -0.84 -8.16
CA HIS A 24 -13.35 -1.80 -7.42
C HIS A 24 -12.85 -3.25 -7.60
N PRO A 25 -13.02 -4.14 -6.61
CA PRO A 25 -12.63 -5.54 -6.75
C PRO A 25 -13.36 -6.26 -7.90
N GLU A 26 -14.59 -5.87 -8.22
CA GLU A 26 -15.39 -6.45 -9.33
C GLU A 26 -14.79 -6.17 -10.71
N ALA A 27 -13.86 -5.21 -10.83
CA ALA A 27 -13.14 -4.96 -12.07
C ALA A 27 -12.14 -6.08 -12.44
N GLU A 28 -11.95 -7.08 -11.58
CA GLU A 28 -11.08 -8.25 -11.81
C GLU A 28 -11.29 -8.92 -13.16
N ILE A 29 -12.54 -9.01 -13.64
CA ILE A 29 -12.86 -9.64 -14.92
C ILE A 29 -12.26 -8.91 -16.13
N TYR A 30 -11.97 -7.61 -15.99
CA TYR A 30 -11.38 -6.78 -17.04
C TYR A 30 -9.89 -6.51 -16.80
N ALA A 31 -9.42 -6.61 -15.56
CA ALA A 31 -8.04 -6.31 -15.15
C ALA A 31 -7.12 -7.50 -15.41
N THR A 32 -6.86 -7.81 -16.67
CA THR A 32 -6.09 -8.99 -17.08
C THR A 32 -4.61 -8.91 -16.70
N GLY A 33 -4.01 -7.72 -16.72
CA GLY A 33 -2.62 -7.47 -16.32
C GLY A 33 -2.46 -7.19 -14.83
N ASP A 34 -2.99 -6.05 -14.36
CA ASP A 34 -2.88 -5.61 -12.96
C ASP A 34 -4.21 -5.05 -12.44
N LEU A 35 -4.53 -5.34 -11.19
CA LEU A 35 -5.67 -4.76 -10.48
C LEU A 35 -5.20 -4.07 -9.20
N SER A 36 -5.41 -2.76 -9.11
CA SER A 36 -5.20 -1.99 -7.89
C SER A 36 -6.55 -1.72 -7.22
N ILE A 37 -6.80 -2.32 -6.06
CA ILE A 37 -8.09 -2.20 -5.36
C ILE A 37 -8.04 -1.01 -4.38
N SER A 38 -9.08 -0.17 -4.34
CA SER A 38 -9.15 0.90 -3.32
C SER A 38 -9.12 0.30 -1.92
N TYR A 39 -8.31 0.87 -1.02
CA TYR A 39 -8.25 0.40 0.36
C TYR A 39 -9.60 0.46 1.07
N GLU A 40 -10.52 1.33 0.66
CA GLU A 40 -11.87 1.45 1.23
C GLU A 40 -12.69 0.16 1.19
N PHE A 41 -12.36 -0.76 0.29
CA PHE A 41 -13.05 -2.05 0.12
C PHE A 41 -12.46 -3.18 0.98
N PHE A 42 -11.40 -2.92 1.76
CA PHE A 42 -10.72 -3.91 2.60
C PHE A 42 -11.43 -4.12 3.95
N PRO A 43 -11.12 -5.20 4.69
CA PRO A 43 -11.73 -5.47 5.99
C PRO A 43 -11.58 -4.35 7.02
N ASN A 44 -12.67 -4.04 7.72
CA ASN A 44 -12.81 -2.98 8.73
C ASN A 44 -12.77 -1.55 8.16
N GLN A 45 -13.04 -1.38 6.86
CA GLN A 45 -13.21 -0.08 6.22
C GLN A 45 -14.69 0.23 5.98
N ASN A 46 -15.03 1.52 5.81
CA ASN A 46 -16.42 1.96 5.72
C ASN A 46 -17.18 1.38 4.53
N LEU A 47 -16.48 1.08 3.43
CA LEU A 47 -17.05 0.51 2.20
C LEU A 47 -16.63 -0.95 2.01
N GLU A 48 -16.29 -1.66 3.09
CA GLU A 48 -15.81 -3.04 3.01
C GLU A 48 -16.67 -3.91 2.06
N LYS A 49 -15.97 -4.60 1.16
CA LYS A 49 -16.54 -5.59 0.24
C LYS A 49 -16.02 -6.95 0.63
N LYS A 50 -16.94 -7.88 0.93
CA LYS A 50 -16.58 -9.24 1.41
C LYS A 50 -15.77 -10.00 0.36
N GLU A 51 -16.09 -9.76 -0.90
CA GLU A 51 -15.43 -10.35 -2.07
C GLU A 51 -13.99 -9.87 -2.27
N THR A 52 -13.55 -8.78 -1.63
CA THR A 52 -12.19 -8.21 -1.82
C THR A 52 -11.10 -9.26 -1.58
N LEU A 53 -11.18 -9.98 -0.46
CA LEU A 53 -10.18 -11.00 -0.13
C LEU A 53 -10.27 -12.22 -1.06
N GLU A 54 -11.47 -12.57 -1.51
CA GLU A 54 -11.69 -13.68 -2.45
C GLU A 54 -11.10 -13.36 -3.82
N VAL A 55 -11.27 -12.12 -4.29
CA VAL A 55 -10.68 -11.61 -5.54
C VAL A 55 -9.15 -11.63 -5.46
N ILE A 56 -8.56 -11.13 -4.37
CA ILE A 56 -7.11 -11.17 -4.17
C ILE A 56 -6.61 -12.62 -4.19
N ALA A 57 -7.23 -13.52 -3.43
CA ALA A 57 -6.85 -14.93 -3.38
C ALA A 57 -6.98 -15.63 -4.74
N LYS A 58 -8.04 -15.33 -5.51
CA LYS A 58 -8.23 -15.86 -6.87
C LYS A 58 -7.14 -15.36 -7.81
N ARG A 59 -6.81 -14.07 -7.80
CA ARG A 59 -5.76 -13.49 -8.65
C ARG A 59 -4.38 -14.04 -8.31
N ASN A 60 -4.06 -14.17 -7.03
CA ASN A 60 -2.79 -14.75 -6.57
C ASN A 60 -2.62 -16.21 -7.04
N ARG A 61 -3.68 -17.04 -6.95
CA ARG A 61 -3.65 -18.42 -7.47
C ARG A 61 -3.40 -18.49 -8.98
N ASN A 62 -3.77 -17.45 -9.71
CA ASN A 62 -3.59 -17.33 -11.15
C ASN A 62 -2.33 -16.54 -11.53
N ASN A 63 -1.43 -16.25 -10.57
CA ASN A 63 -0.22 -15.44 -10.77
C ASN A 63 -0.48 -14.07 -11.40
N LYS A 64 -1.63 -13.45 -11.09
CA LYS A 64 -1.98 -12.11 -11.56
C LYS A 64 -1.60 -11.05 -10.52
N LEU A 65 -1.04 -9.94 -10.99
CA LEU A 65 -0.64 -8.83 -10.13
C LEU A 65 -1.87 -8.19 -9.48
N THR A 66 -1.80 -8.01 -8.16
CA THR A 66 -2.83 -7.31 -7.40
C THR A 66 -2.15 -6.38 -6.40
N THR A 67 -2.45 -5.10 -6.51
CA THR A 67 -1.99 -4.05 -5.59
C THR A 67 -3.18 -3.42 -4.88
N PHE A 68 -2.91 -2.50 -3.96
CA PHE A 68 -3.95 -1.59 -3.46
C PHE A 68 -3.51 -0.14 -3.60
N TYR A 69 -4.45 0.78 -3.53
CA TYR A 69 -4.15 2.20 -3.51
C TYR A 69 -4.92 2.95 -2.44
N LEU A 70 -4.40 4.13 -2.11
CA LEU A 70 -5.04 5.13 -1.27
C LEU A 70 -5.25 6.39 -2.13
N CYS A 71 -6.37 7.08 -1.93
CA CYS A 71 -6.69 8.34 -2.60
C CYS A 71 -7.18 9.36 -1.55
N GLY A 72 -8.17 10.19 -1.87
CA GLY A 72 -8.83 11.05 -0.90
C GLY A 72 -9.55 10.31 0.23
N GLN A 73 -9.82 9.00 0.09
CA GLN A 73 -10.44 8.14 1.10
C GLN A 73 -9.73 6.76 1.18
N PRO A 74 -9.85 6.03 2.31
CA PRO A 74 -10.42 6.48 3.58
C PRO A 74 -9.57 7.59 4.22
N GLU A 75 -10.10 8.36 5.17
CA GLU A 75 -9.32 9.39 5.87
C GLU A 75 -8.07 8.81 6.56
N HIS A 76 -8.21 7.60 7.14
CA HIS A 76 -7.15 6.88 7.84
C HIS A 76 -7.28 5.36 7.59
N PRO A 77 -6.17 4.64 7.36
CA PRO A 77 -4.82 5.16 7.17
C PRO A 77 -4.67 5.81 5.80
N ASN A 78 -3.93 6.92 5.70
CA ASN A 78 -3.65 7.58 4.45
C ASN A 78 -2.28 8.26 4.43
N THR A 79 -1.90 8.81 3.28
CA THR A 79 -0.69 9.61 3.06
C THR A 79 -1.05 11.04 2.72
N LEU A 80 -2.11 11.59 3.32
CA LEU A 80 -2.48 13.00 3.16
C LEU A 80 -1.61 13.88 4.07
N THR A 81 -1.54 15.18 3.81
CA THR A 81 -0.64 16.07 4.57
C THR A 81 -0.99 16.12 6.06
N TYR A 82 -2.26 15.93 6.41
CA TYR A 82 -2.74 15.86 7.78
C TYR A 82 -2.78 14.45 8.37
N SER A 83 -2.53 13.41 7.57
CA SER A 83 -2.48 12.03 8.08
C SER A 83 -1.35 11.90 9.10
N PRO A 84 -1.58 11.21 10.24
CA PRO A 84 -0.53 10.78 11.14
C PRO A 84 0.62 10.15 10.34
N ALA A 85 1.84 10.68 10.52
CA ALA A 85 2.99 10.31 9.70
C ALA A 85 3.27 8.78 9.72
N ILE A 86 2.95 8.14 10.85
CA ILE A 86 3.05 6.69 11.05
C ILE A 86 2.25 5.87 10.01
N GLU A 87 1.16 6.40 9.48
CA GLU A 87 0.33 5.73 8.47
C GLU A 87 1.11 5.47 7.18
N SER A 88 2.06 6.33 6.83
CA SER A 88 2.93 6.10 5.67
C SER A 88 3.82 4.87 5.85
N GLN A 89 4.29 4.59 7.07
CA GLN A 89 5.06 3.37 7.38
C GLN A 89 4.18 2.11 7.33
N MET A 90 2.88 2.24 7.57
CA MET A 90 1.95 1.10 7.56
C MET A 90 1.71 0.56 6.13
N VAL A 91 1.73 1.43 5.12
CA VAL A 91 1.33 1.11 3.74
C VAL A 91 2.02 -0.14 3.17
N PRO A 92 3.36 -0.29 3.22
CA PRO A 92 4.01 -1.49 2.69
C PRO A 92 3.63 -2.77 3.46
N ILE A 93 3.43 -2.66 4.78
CA ILE A 93 3.05 -3.81 5.61
C ILE A 93 1.57 -4.17 5.45
N ILE A 94 0.71 -3.20 5.11
CA ILE A 94 -0.67 -3.46 4.68
C ILE A 94 -0.67 -4.33 3.41
N ALA A 95 0.18 -4.03 2.42
CA ALA A 95 0.32 -4.90 1.25
C ALA A 95 0.67 -6.34 1.65
N MET A 96 1.64 -6.50 2.56
CA MET A 96 2.04 -7.82 3.06
C MET A 96 0.90 -8.56 3.77
N LYS A 97 0.16 -7.86 4.65
CA LYS A 97 -0.94 -8.42 5.44
C LYS A 97 -2.02 -9.05 4.56
N TYR A 98 -2.33 -8.42 3.44
CA TYR A 98 -3.36 -8.89 2.51
C TYR A 98 -2.81 -9.69 1.33
N ALA A 99 -1.54 -10.11 1.39
CA ALA A 99 -0.87 -10.86 0.32
C ALA A 99 -0.97 -10.17 -1.05
N LEU A 100 -0.73 -8.86 -1.07
CA LEU A 100 -0.68 -8.04 -2.29
C LEU A 100 0.77 -7.89 -2.77
N GLU A 101 0.92 -7.64 -4.06
CA GLU A 101 2.21 -7.43 -4.72
C GLU A 101 2.81 -6.04 -4.44
N GLY A 102 1.99 -5.10 -3.97
CA GLY A 102 2.46 -3.76 -3.63
C GLY A 102 1.38 -2.72 -3.45
N TYR A 103 1.79 -1.47 -3.62
CA TYR A 103 0.99 -0.27 -3.40
C TYR A 103 1.10 0.67 -4.61
N THR A 104 -0.02 1.25 -5.01
CA THR A 104 -0.12 2.24 -6.08
C THR A 104 -0.60 3.57 -5.51
N ARG A 105 -0.07 4.67 -6.03
CA ARG A 105 -0.55 6.02 -5.71
C ARG A 105 -0.71 6.81 -6.99
N TRP A 106 -1.86 7.46 -7.15
CA TRP A 106 -2.21 8.12 -8.41
C TRP A 106 -1.36 9.36 -8.71
N ALA A 107 -0.83 10.03 -7.69
CA ALA A 107 -0.08 11.26 -7.87
C ALA A 107 1.25 11.26 -7.10
N TYR A 108 2.37 11.35 -7.82
CA TYR A 108 3.67 11.56 -7.20
C TYR A 108 3.92 13.06 -6.95
N CYS A 109 3.73 13.89 -7.98
CA CYS A 109 4.11 15.30 -8.01
C CYS A 109 3.14 16.19 -8.81
N ASN A 110 1.82 15.94 -8.71
CA ASN A 110 0.82 16.78 -9.37
C ASN A 110 0.61 18.08 -8.58
N TRP A 111 1.56 19.00 -8.69
CA TRP A 111 1.61 20.22 -7.89
C TRP A 111 0.67 21.32 -8.40
N THR A 112 0.26 22.18 -7.47
CA THR A 112 -0.34 23.49 -7.78
C THR A 112 0.74 24.47 -8.24
N ASP A 113 0.36 25.68 -8.65
CA ASP A 113 1.32 26.75 -8.97
C ASP A 113 2.27 27.09 -7.81
N ASN A 114 1.84 26.85 -6.56
CA ASN A 114 2.66 27.11 -5.38
C ASN A 114 2.25 26.17 -4.22
N PRO A 115 2.68 24.90 -4.21
CA PRO A 115 2.21 23.93 -3.23
C PRO A 115 2.70 24.22 -1.81
N LEU A 116 3.71 25.08 -1.63
CA LEU A 116 4.16 25.51 -0.30
C LEU A 116 3.24 26.56 0.33
N LYS A 117 2.60 27.41 -0.48
CA LYS A 117 1.71 28.48 0.01
C LYS A 117 0.23 28.23 -0.28
N LYS A 118 -0.07 27.43 -1.30
CA LYS A 118 -1.40 27.06 -1.80
C LYS A 118 -1.45 25.54 -1.99
N PRO A 119 -1.46 24.77 -0.89
CA PRO A 119 -1.21 23.33 -0.90
C PRO A 119 -2.43 22.48 -1.31
N VAL A 120 -3.58 23.12 -1.58
CA VAL A 120 -4.85 22.50 -1.95
C VAL A 120 -5.25 23.00 -3.34
N PHE A 121 -5.70 22.08 -4.19
CA PHE A 121 -6.30 22.40 -5.49
C PHE A 121 -7.67 21.76 -5.65
N ASN A 122 -7.75 20.53 -6.16
CA ASN A 122 -9.02 19.86 -6.44
C ASN A 122 -9.43 18.86 -5.35
N TYR A 123 -8.47 18.35 -4.58
CA TYR A 123 -8.68 17.28 -3.61
C TYR A 123 -8.11 17.63 -2.24
N ASN A 124 -8.13 16.66 -1.32
CA ASN A 124 -7.57 16.81 0.02
C ASN A 124 -6.09 17.18 -0.02
N GLN A 125 -5.64 18.01 0.93
CA GLN A 125 -4.27 18.49 0.96
C GLN A 125 -3.26 17.34 0.98
N GLY A 126 -2.43 17.24 -0.06
CA GLY A 126 -1.43 16.19 -0.21
C GLY A 126 -1.93 14.90 -0.85
N ASP A 127 -3.18 14.81 -1.30
CA ASP A 127 -3.64 13.72 -2.16
C ASP A 127 -2.94 13.79 -3.53
N GLU A 128 -2.78 15.00 -4.06
CA GLU A 128 -2.22 15.26 -5.39
C GLU A 128 -0.68 15.22 -5.43
N TYR A 129 0.01 15.06 -4.28
CA TYR A 129 1.47 14.99 -4.23
C TYR A 129 2.00 14.32 -2.96
N ILE A 130 3.06 13.53 -3.11
CA ILE A 130 3.82 12.95 -1.99
C ILE A 130 5.20 13.59 -1.80
N VAL A 131 5.67 14.36 -2.79
CA VAL A 131 6.90 15.15 -2.76
C VAL A 131 6.60 16.63 -3.08
N TYR A 132 7.48 17.55 -2.70
CA TYR A 132 7.37 18.98 -3.05
C TYR A 132 8.27 19.34 -4.24
N PRO A 133 7.99 20.42 -5.00
CA PRO A 133 8.91 20.92 -6.01
C PRO A 133 10.16 21.52 -5.37
N GLY A 134 11.31 21.33 -6.00
CA GLY A 134 12.58 21.93 -5.62
C GLY A 134 13.37 22.43 -6.82
N LYS A 135 14.38 23.27 -6.57
CA LYS A 135 15.16 23.94 -7.63
C LYS A 135 15.85 22.96 -8.59
N THR A 136 16.28 21.80 -8.08
CA THR A 136 17.04 20.79 -8.83
C THR A 136 16.30 19.45 -8.96
N GLY A 137 15.04 19.40 -8.55
CA GLY A 137 14.25 18.17 -8.51
C GLY A 137 13.31 18.12 -7.29
N PRO A 138 12.50 17.06 -7.17
CA PRO A 138 11.57 16.92 -6.05
C PRO A 138 12.27 16.89 -4.69
N ILE A 139 11.70 17.59 -3.72
CA ILE A 139 12.10 17.60 -2.32
C ILE A 139 11.25 16.55 -1.59
N SER A 140 11.92 15.69 -0.83
CA SER A 140 11.25 14.65 -0.05
C SER A 140 10.33 15.22 1.03
N THR A 141 9.36 14.41 1.46
CA THR A 141 8.48 14.70 2.59
C THR A 141 8.65 13.66 3.68
N ILE A 142 8.19 13.99 4.88
CA ILE A 142 8.07 13.03 5.98
C ILE A 142 7.30 11.78 5.51
N ARG A 143 6.17 11.97 4.82
CA ARG A 143 5.34 10.86 4.29
C ARG A 143 6.12 9.96 3.34
N TRP A 144 6.92 10.56 2.44
CA TRP A 144 7.74 9.80 1.49
C TRP A 144 8.87 9.03 2.17
N GLU A 145 9.61 9.66 3.09
CA GLU A 145 10.69 8.99 3.84
C GLU A 145 10.14 7.87 4.71
N LEU A 146 9.02 8.09 5.39
CA LEU A 146 8.41 7.06 6.23
C LEU A 146 7.81 5.91 5.42
N PHE A 147 7.27 6.18 4.23
CA PHE A 147 6.88 5.11 3.30
C PHE A 147 8.09 4.25 2.89
N LYS A 148 9.23 4.87 2.58
CA LYS A 148 10.47 4.14 2.27
C LYS A 148 10.98 3.33 3.47
N GLU A 149 10.91 3.88 4.68
CA GLU A 149 11.27 3.17 5.91
C GLU A 149 10.38 1.93 6.12
N GLY A 150 9.06 2.07 5.93
CA GLY A 150 8.15 0.93 5.95
C GLY A 150 8.43 -0.11 4.85
N LEU A 151 8.96 0.32 3.70
CA LEU A 151 9.36 -0.57 2.60
C LEU A 151 10.63 -1.35 2.95
N GLU A 152 11.55 -0.75 3.70
CA GLU A 152 12.71 -1.44 4.25
C GLU A 152 12.28 -2.50 5.27
N ASP A 153 11.36 -2.16 6.19
CA ASP A 153 10.77 -3.13 7.12
C ASP A 153 10.07 -4.28 6.39
N TYR A 154 9.30 -3.98 5.34
CA TYR A 154 8.68 -4.99 4.48
C TYR A 154 9.73 -5.95 3.91
N LYS A 155 10.85 -5.45 3.39
CA LYS A 155 11.90 -6.28 2.80
C LYS A 155 12.58 -7.16 3.84
N ILE A 156 12.85 -6.63 5.02
CA ILE A 156 13.42 -7.40 6.14
C ILE A 156 12.47 -8.52 6.53
N LEU A 157 11.21 -8.19 6.80
CA LEU A 157 10.19 -9.14 7.22
C LEU A 157 9.96 -10.23 6.15
N SER A 158 9.96 -9.85 4.87
CA SER A 158 9.85 -10.76 3.73
C SER A 158 11.04 -11.73 3.66
N SER A 159 12.27 -11.24 3.83
CA SER A 159 13.45 -12.11 3.88
C SER A 159 13.38 -13.07 5.06
N MET A 160 13.06 -12.58 6.27
CA MET A 160 12.94 -13.43 7.46
C MET A 160 11.89 -14.54 7.27
N ARG A 161 10.77 -14.24 6.60
CA ARG A 161 9.75 -15.24 6.25
C ARG A 161 10.27 -16.26 5.24
N ARG A 162 10.92 -15.80 4.16
CA ARG A 162 11.51 -16.67 3.14
C ARG A 162 12.58 -17.60 3.72
N ASP A 163 13.39 -17.07 4.63
CA ASP A 163 14.51 -17.78 5.24
C ASP A 163 14.05 -18.69 6.41
N GLY A 164 12.74 -18.77 6.66
CA GLY A 164 12.14 -19.67 7.66
C GLY A 164 12.35 -19.25 9.11
N LEU A 165 12.72 -17.99 9.36
CA LEU A 165 13.04 -17.49 10.70
C LEU A 165 11.82 -17.17 11.57
N LEU A 166 10.65 -16.99 10.95
CA LEU A 166 9.43 -16.56 11.64
C LEU A 166 8.46 -17.71 11.83
N THR A 167 7.98 -17.88 13.06
CA THR A 167 6.76 -18.67 13.26
C THR A 167 5.55 -17.89 12.72
N LEU A 168 4.45 -18.61 12.44
CA LEU A 168 3.20 -17.96 12.03
C LEU A 168 2.72 -16.94 13.09
N LYS A 169 2.88 -17.27 14.37
CA LYS A 169 2.50 -16.41 15.49
C LYS A 169 3.32 -15.12 15.53
N ASP A 170 4.63 -15.20 15.30
CA ASP A 170 5.50 -14.02 15.27
C ASP A 170 5.13 -13.11 14.09
N PHE A 171 4.91 -13.72 12.93
CA PHE A 171 4.52 -13.02 11.71
C PHE A 171 3.19 -12.27 11.90
N GLU A 172 2.15 -12.96 12.38
CA GLU A 172 0.85 -12.35 12.68
C GLU A 172 0.96 -11.24 13.73
N LYS A 173 1.79 -11.44 14.77
CA LYS A 173 2.00 -10.41 15.79
C LYS A 173 2.66 -9.15 15.24
N ILE A 174 3.67 -9.32 14.37
CA ILE A 174 4.34 -8.20 13.70
C ILE A 174 3.35 -7.46 12.80
N LEU A 175 2.58 -8.18 11.97
CA LEU A 175 1.56 -7.57 11.12
C LEU A 175 0.51 -6.80 11.93
N GLN A 176 0.06 -7.34 13.06
CA GLN A 176 -0.87 -6.66 13.96
C GLN A 176 -0.26 -5.37 14.52
N LEU A 177 0.98 -5.42 15.01
CA LEU A 177 1.67 -4.24 15.54
C LEU A 177 1.88 -3.15 14.49
N TYR A 178 2.03 -3.48 13.22
CA TYR A 178 2.09 -2.47 12.15
C TYR A 178 0.71 -1.96 11.75
N THR A 179 -0.30 -2.82 11.65
CA THR A 179 -1.53 -2.48 10.93
C THR A 179 -2.73 -2.21 11.81
N GLU A 180 -2.65 -2.52 13.11
CA GLU A 180 -3.75 -2.32 14.06
C GLU A 180 -3.34 -1.35 15.19
N PRO A 181 -4.24 -0.42 15.60
CA PRO A 181 -5.47 -0.05 14.89
C PRO A 181 -5.15 0.53 13.50
N GLN A 182 -6.07 0.37 12.54
CA GLN A 182 -5.90 0.88 11.18
C GLN A 182 -5.91 2.42 11.12
N ASP A 183 -6.59 3.07 12.06
CA ASP A 183 -6.57 4.52 12.23
C ASP A 183 -5.28 4.96 12.97
N GLY A 184 -4.37 5.61 12.25
CA GLY A 184 -3.07 6.01 12.77
C GLY A 184 -3.13 7.06 13.88
N ARG A 185 -4.26 7.74 14.08
CA ARG A 185 -4.46 8.67 15.21
C ARG A 185 -4.47 7.93 16.55
N ARG A 186 -4.78 6.63 16.51
CA ARG A 186 -4.83 5.75 17.68
C ARG A 186 -3.58 4.87 17.79
N LYS A 187 -2.64 5.01 16.85
CA LYS A 187 -1.45 4.18 16.79
C LYS A 187 -0.29 4.80 17.57
N GLY A 188 0.37 3.98 18.38
CA GLY A 188 1.57 4.40 19.11
C GLY A 188 2.82 4.20 18.27
N VAL A 189 3.78 5.14 18.38
CA VAL A 189 5.14 4.94 17.82
C VAL A 189 5.83 3.71 18.43
N SER A 190 5.44 3.34 19.65
CA SER A 190 5.87 2.11 20.31
C SER A 190 5.44 0.85 19.56
N ASP A 191 4.34 0.86 18.80
CA ASP A 191 3.85 -0.35 18.13
C ASP A 191 4.84 -0.82 17.05
N ILE A 192 5.31 0.11 16.21
CA ILE A 192 6.31 -0.16 15.18
C ILE A 192 7.66 -0.48 15.81
N SER A 193 8.05 0.24 16.88
CA SER A 193 9.29 -0.03 17.61
C SER A 193 9.28 -1.44 18.21
N ASN A 194 8.16 -1.88 18.76
CA ASN A 194 7.98 -3.23 19.30
C ASN A 194 8.03 -4.29 18.21
N ALA A 195 7.41 -4.04 17.05
CA ALA A 195 7.49 -4.94 15.90
C ALA A 195 8.94 -5.13 15.43
N ARG A 196 9.70 -4.03 15.33
CA ARG A 196 11.13 -4.06 15.00
C ARG A 196 11.97 -4.78 16.05
N ASN A 197 11.65 -4.61 17.33
CA ASN A 197 12.34 -5.33 18.40
C ASN A 197 12.13 -6.85 18.31
N ILE A 198 10.92 -7.31 17.99
CA ILE A 198 10.65 -8.73 17.72
C ILE A 198 11.53 -9.22 16.56
N MET A 199 11.53 -8.49 15.43
CA MET A 199 12.36 -8.84 14.27
C MET A 199 13.85 -8.91 14.63
N ARG A 200 14.35 -7.95 15.41
CA ARG A 200 15.76 -7.91 15.87
C ARG A 200 16.12 -9.08 16.77
N ILE A 201 15.27 -9.43 17.73
CA ILE A 201 15.51 -10.54 18.66
C ILE A 201 15.61 -11.85 17.87
N ILE A 202 14.64 -12.12 17.00
CA ILE A 202 14.62 -13.35 16.17
C ILE A 202 15.85 -13.41 15.25
N PHE A 203 16.23 -12.27 14.65
CA PHE A 203 17.40 -12.22 13.80
C PHE A 203 18.71 -12.39 14.60
N GLY A 204 18.80 -11.84 15.81
CA GLY A 204 19.97 -11.99 16.69
C GLY A 204 20.17 -13.42 17.16
N THR A 205 19.11 -14.07 17.65
CA THR A 205 19.15 -15.47 18.11
C THR A 205 19.52 -16.43 16.97
N SER A 206 19.04 -16.19 15.74
CA SER A 206 19.42 -17.02 14.58
C SER A 206 20.89 -16.92 14.17
N LYS A 207 21.61 -15.89 14.63
CA LYS A 207 23.05 -15.71 14.35
C LYS A 207 23.96 -16.12 15.51
N GLY A 208 23.42 -16.61 16.63
CA GLY A 208 24.21 -17.03 17.79
C GLY A 208 24.98 -15.88 18.46
N VAL A 209 24.45 -14.65 18.38
CA VAL A 209 24.99 -13.48 19.06
C VAL A 209 24.20 -13.29 20.36
N ASP A 210 24.60 -14.01 21.40
CA ASP A 210 24.22 -13.77 22.79
C ASP A 210 25.31 -12.93 23.50
#